data_AF-A0A1V9ZJS0-F1
#
_entry.id   AF-A0A1V9ZJS0-F1
#
_cell.length_a   1.000
_cell.length_b   1.000
_cell.length_c   1.000
_cell.angle_alpha   90.00
_cell.angle_beta   90.00
_cell.angle_gamma   90.00
#
_symmetry.space_group_name_H-M   'P 1'
#
loop_
_entity.id
_entity.type
_entity.pdbx_description
1 polymer ?
#
loop_
_entity_poly.entity_id
_entity_poly.type
_entity_poly.pdbx_seq_one_letter_code
_entity_poly.pdbx_strand_id
1 'polypeptide(L)'
;MLLGTIVIVQFTNQPQIKHWTSSLHSIEPWTDDKGGIHLTDPLGQKECVVLWTGHLQAEFINTSHCYSVQERQTYIRTMVYTFVDLMDANGIEFWVDSGTLLGVYRDKGLIPFDTDADIGITRAALDKLRHLNLTIPTDYELFVNDSPYYRNGPYSYLPARFVHRVTGLYIDMFEFLPSKRMLPTKTLEVVELEIEPNKQAYHKSNNTSVQIQALKKSIVKMEITTVENVETDMFGPVPSLCWWECHQCVDREFIVPKDWIFPLQRCTFDEKQVWCPAKGKEYLTILYGEDFMTPRETH
;
A
#
# COMPACT_ATOMS: atom_id res chain seq x y z
N MET A 1 -34.66 -71.13 -68.39
CA MET A 1 -34.07 -72.18 -67.54
C MET A 1 -33.13 -71.50 -66.54
N LEU A 2 -33.29 -71.86 -65.25
CA LEU A 2 -32.46 -71.54 -64.05
C LEU A 2 -32.52 -70.08 -63.54
N LEU A 3 -33.31 -69.74 -62.50
CA LEU A 3 -33.26 -70.06 -61.05
C LEU A 3 -32.04 -69.49 -60.31
N GLY A 4 -32.24 -68.46 -59.48
CA GLY A 4 -32.02 -68.53 -58.02
C GLY A 4 -30.88 -67.57 -57.63
N THR A 5 -30.74 -66.97 -56.45
CA THR A 5 -31.35 -67.18 -55.13
C THR A 5 -31.03 -65.94 -54.28
N ILE A 6 -31.94 -65.53 -53.40
CA ILE A 6 -31.74 -64.50 -52.37
C ILE A 6 -30.84 -65.08 -51.27
N VAL A 7 -29.85 -64.31 -50.80
CA VAL A 7 -29.19 -64.55 -49.51
C VAL A 7 -29.21 -63.25 -48.71
N ILE A 8 -29.98 -63.27 -47.62
CA ILE A 8 -29.97 -62.27 -46.56
C ILE A 8 -28.84 -62.67 -45.60
N VAL A 9 -27.96 -61.72 -45.30
CA VAL A 9 -27.00 -61.86 -44.21
C VAL A 9 -27.16 -60.68 -43.27
N GLN A 10 -27.75 -60.93 -42.10
CA GLN A 10 -27.57 -60.07 -40.93
C GLN A 10 -26.22 -60.38 -40.30
N PHE A 11 -25.43 -59.34 -40.04
CA PHE A 11 -24.42 -59.38 -38.98
C PHE A 11 -24.56 -58.16 -38.08
N THR A 12 -24.57 -58.48 -36.80
CA THR A 12 -24.70 -57.63 -35.62
C THR A 12 -23.36 -57.02 -35.20
N ASN A 13 -23.45 -56.05 -34.29
CA ASN A 13 -22.42 -55.44 -33.43
C ASN A 13 -21.72 -54.16 -33.91
N GLN A 14 -22.03 -53.10 -33.15
CA GLN A 14 -21.50 -51.74 -33.18
C GLN A 14 -20.01 -51.65 -32.78
N PRO A 15 -19.41 -50.47 -32.97
CA PRO A 15 -18.99 -49.72 -31.79
C PRO A 15 -19.55 -48.30 -31.77
N GLN A 16 -20.36 -48.06 -30.73
CA GLN A 16 -20.49 -46.83 -29.94
C GLN A 16 -19.85 -45.57 -30.56
N ILE A 17 -20.67 -44.74 -31.20
CA ILE A 17 -20.36 -43.32 -31.37
C ILE A 17 -20.35 -42.72 -29.96
N LYS A 18 -19.16 -42.54 -29.38
CA LYS A 18 -18.99 -41.70 -28.20
C LYS A 18 -19.35 -40.29 -28.60
N HIS A 19 -20.58 -39.87 -28.28
CA HIS A 19 -20.89 -38.47 -28.15
C HIS A 19 -19.93 -37.89 -27.11
N TRP A 20 -18.98 -37.08 -27.55
CA TRP A 20 -18.25 -36.18 -26.67
C TRP A 20 -19.24 -35.12 -26.19
N THR A 21 -20.03 -35.46 -25.16
CA THR A 21 -20.54 -34.44 -24.25
C THR A 21 -19.35 -34.03 -23.37
N SER A 22 -18.50 -33.11 -23.85
CA SER A 22 -17.73 -32.31 -22.91
C SER A 22 -18.76 -31.42 -22.20
N SER A 23 -19.32 -31.93 -21.12
CA SER A 23 -19.97 -31.07 -20.15
C SER A 23 -18.87 -30.15 -19.61
N LEU A 24 -18.78 -28.94 -20.14
CA LEU A 24 -18.21 -27.82 -19.40
C LEU A 24 -19.14 -27.63 -18.21
N HIS A 25 -18.95 -28.44 -17.17
CA HIS A 25 -19.48 -28.11 -15.86
C HIS A 25 -18.66 -26.89 -15.44
N SER A 26 -19.16 -25.70 -15.75
CA SER A 26 -18.84 -24.53 -14.94
C SER A 26 -19.33 -24.90 -13.54
N ILE A 27 -18.43 -25.32 -12.67
CA ILE A 27 -18.75 -25.53 -11.28
C ILE A 27 -19.18 -24.15 -10.77
N GLU A 28 -20.43 -24.01 -10.34
CA GLU A 28 -20.93 -22.76 -9.80
C GLU A 28 -20.00 -22.27 -8.67
N PRO A 29 -19.76 -20.96 -8.55
CA PRO A 29 -19.00 -20.40 -7.44
C PRO A 29 -19.55 -20.90 -6.10
N TRP A 30 -18.67 -21.29 -5.18
CA TRP A 30 -19.05 -21.69 -3.83
C TRP A 30 -18.30 -20.88 -2.79
N THR A 31 -18.87 -20.75 -1.59
CA THR A 31 -18.28 -19.97 -0.50
C THR A 31 -17.93 -20.90 0.65
N ASP A 32 -16.70 -20.80 1.16
CA ASP A 32 -16.26 -21.59 2.31
C ASP A 32 -16.75 -21.01 3.64
N ASP A 33 -16.55 -21.78 4.73
CA ASP A 33 -16.97 -21.38 6.09
C ASP A 33 -16.28 -20.11 6.60
N LYS A 34 -15.19 -19.68 5.94
CA LYS A 34 -14.48 -18.43 6.25
C LYS A 34 -14.98 -17.25 5.41
N GLY A 35 -15.87 -17.49 4.45
CA GLY A 35 -16.41 -16.47 3.55
C GLY A 35 -15.62 -16.27 2.25
N GLY A 36 -14.63 -17.12 1.97
CA GLY A 36 -13.87 -17.08 0.72
C GLY A 36 -14.69 -17.63 -0.44
N ILE A 37 -14.81 -16.86 -1.53
CA ILE A 37 -15.55 -17.30 -2.72
C ILE A 37 -14.56 -17.96 -3.69
N HIS A 38 -14.80 -19.23 -3.97
CA HIS A 38 -13.97 -20.07 -4.84
C HIS A 38 -14.58 -20.11 -6.24
N LEU A 39 -13.78 -19.71 -7.22
CA LEU A 39 -14.16 -19.77 -8.63
C LEU A 39 -13.45 -20.94 -9.30
N THR A 40 -14.09 -21.51 -10.32
CA THR A 40 -13.46 -22.51 -11.21
C THR A 40 -13.33 -21.90 -12.59
N ASP A 41 -12.14 -21.98 -13.17
CA ASP A 41 -11.92 -21.59 -14.56
C ASP A 41 -12.78 -22.50 -15.45
N PRO A 42 -13.73 -21.96 -16.25
CA PRO A 42 -14.56 -22.77 -17.13
C PRO A 42 -13.74 -23.65 -18.08
N LEU A 43 -12.52 -23.23 -18.44
CA LEU A 43 -11.63 -23.97 -19.32
C LEU A 43 -10.65 -24.90 -18.59
N GLY A 44 -10.56 -24.82 -17.26
CA GLY A 44 -9.63 -25.60 -16.44
C GLY A 44 -8.15 -25.32 -16.73
N GLN A 45 -7.82 -24.14 -17.25
CA GLN A 45 -6.46 -23.76 -17.67
C GLN A 45 -5.69 -23.03 -16.56
N LYS A 46 -6.37 -22.45 -15.58
CA LYS A 46 -5.74 -21.73 -14.47
C LYS A 46 -6.46 -21.91 -13.14
N GLU A 47 -5.69 -21.77 -12.08
CA GLU A 47 -6.18 -21.69 -10.71
C GLU A 47 -6.66 -20.26 -10.42
N CYS A 48 -7.95 -20.12 -10.07
CA CYS A 48 -8.53 -18.84 -9.73
C CYS A 48 -8.13 -18.44 -8.32
N VAL A 49 -7.92 -17.14 -8.08
CA VAL A 49 -7.79 -16.63 -6.73
C VAL A 49 -9.09 -16.83 -5.95
N VAL A 50 -8.97 -17.06 -4.65
CA VAL A 50 -10.11 -16.98 -3.73
C VAL A 50 -10.48 -15.52 -3.55
N LEU A 51 -11.75 -15.17 -3.78
CA LEU A 51 -12.23 -13.81 -3.63
C LEU A 51 -12.69 -13.59 -2.18
N TRP A 52 -11.97 -12.73 -1.47
CA TRP A 52 -12.27 -12.33 -0.11
C TRP A 52 -13.00 -10.99 -0.13
N THR A 53 -14.29 -10.98 0.20
CA THR A 53 -15.13 -9.77 0.15
C THR A 53 -14.62 -8.64 1.03
N GLY A 54 -13.90 -8.95 2.12
CA GLY A 54 -13.27 -7.94 2.98
C GLY A 54 -12.12 -7.16 2.33
N HIS A 55 -11.52 -7.70 1.26
CA HIS A 55 -10.41 -7.10 0.52
C HIS A 55 -10.81 -6.68 -0.91
N LEU A 56 -12.12 -6.57 -1.18
CA LEU A 56 -12.65 -6.18 -2.47
C LEU A 56 -13.82 -5.20 -2.28
N GLN A 57 -14.04 -4.34 -3.25
CA GLN A 57 -15.27 -3.55 -3.32
C GLN A 57 -16.42 -4.47 -3.74
N ALA A 58 -17.27 -4.82 -2.77
CA ALA A 58 -18.26 -5.87 -2.90
C ALA A 58 -19.18 -5.75 -4.13
N GLU A 59 -19.62 -4.54 -4.49
CA GLU A 59 -20.50 -4.34 -5.65
C GLU A 59 -19.86 -4.65 -7.01
N PHE A 60 -18.53 -4.77 -7.08
CA PHE A 60 -17.77 -5.06 -8.30
C PHE A 60 -17.17 -6.45 -8.31
N ILE A 61 -17.51 -7.30 -7.34
CA ILE A 61 -17.09 -8.70 -7.33
C ILE A 61 -17.84 -9.43 -8.45
N ASN A 62 -17.14 -9.75 -9.53
CA ASN A 62 -17.68 -10.55 -10.62
C ASN A 62 -17.31 -12.03 -10.45
N THR A 63 -18.25 -12.83 -9.95
CA THR A 63 -18.05 -14.28 -9.73
C THR A 63 -17.98 -15.10 -11.02
N SER A 64 -18.20 -14.48 -12.20
CA SER A 64 -17.95 -15.11 -13.50
C SER A 64 -16.55 -14.83 -14.05
N HIS A 65 -15.78 -13.95 -13.39
CA HIS A 65 -14.44 -13.54 -13.84
C HIS A 65 -13.35 -14.23 -13.02
N CYS A 66 -12.92 -15.40 -13.47
CA CYS A 66 -11.76 -16.10 -12.89
C CYS A 66 -10.44 -15.43 -13.31
N TYR A 67 -9.59 -15.13 -12.34
CA TYR A 67 -8.23 -14.67 -12.57
C TYR A 67 -7.22 -15.30 -11.61
N SER A 68 -5.99 -15.52 -12.06
CA SER A 68 -4.88 -16.07 -11.27
C SER A 68 -4.21 -15.01 -10.39
N VAL A 69 -3.29 -15.42 -9.52
CA VAL A 69 -2.47 -14.50 -8.71
C VAL A 69 -1.65 -13.56 -9.61
N GLN A 70 -1.07 -14.06 -10.71
CA GLN A 70 -0.30 -13.24 -11.64
C GLN A 70 -1.18 -12.20 -12.36
N GLU A 71 -2.41 -12.59 -12.71
CA GLU A 71 -3.39 -11.66 -13.26
C GLU A 71 -3.83 -10.62 -12.21
N ARG A 72 -4.04 -11.01 -10.94
CA ARG A 72 -4.31 -10.07 -9.83
C ARG A 72 -3.21 -9.02 -9.73
N GLN A 73 -1.95 -9.44 -9.70
CA GLN A 73 -0.82 -8.53 -9.66
C GLN A 73 -0.79 -7.59 -10.87
N THR A 74 -1.13 -8.10 -12.06
CA THR A 74 -1.22 -7.29 -13.29
C THR A 74 -2.31 -6.23 -13.19
N TYR A 75 -3.49 -6.59 -12.65
CA TYR A 75 -4.56 -5.62 -12.40
C TYR A 75 -4.11 -4.53 -11.43
N ILE A 76 -3.55 -4.89 -10.27
CA ILE A 76 -3.13 -3.90 -9.26
C ILE A 76 -2.02 -2.98 -9.81
N ARG A 77 -1.02 -3.52 -10.51
CA ARG A 77 0.02 -2.70 -11.18
C ARG A 77 -0.60 -1.71 -12.16
N THR A 78 -1.49 -2.19 -13.03
CA THR A 78 -2.15 -1.35 -14.03
C THR A 78 -3.02 -0.27 -13.37
N MET A 79 -3.68 -0.60 -12.25
CA MET A 79 -4.41 0.37 -11.44
C MET A 79 -3.49 1.46 -10.90
N VAL A 80 -2.37 1.10 -10.27
CA VAL A 80 -1.39 2.06 -9.75
C VAL A 80 -0.87 2.96 -10.87
N TYR A 81 -0.52 2.39 -12.03
CA TYR A 81 -0.01 3.17 -13.16
C TYR A 81 -1.05 4.16 -13.68
N THR A 82 -2.29 3.69 -13.88
CA THR A 82 -3.41 4.52 -14.35
C THR A 82 -3.72 5.63 -13.35
N PHE A 83 -3.73 5.31 -12.06
CA PHE A 83 -3.95 6.27 -10.99
C PHE A 83 -2.85 7.35 -10.97
N VAL A 84 -1.58 6.95 -11.06
CA VAL A 84 -0.44 7.87 -11.09
C VAL A 84 -0.57 8.83 -12.28
N ASP A 85 -0.83 8.31 -13.49
CA ASP A 85 -1.00 9.14 -14.68
C ASP A 85 -2.18 10.12 -14.55
N LEU A 86 -3.31 9.63 -14.01
CA LEU A 86 -4.49 10.44 -13.80
C LEU A 86 -4.22 11.58 -12.79
N MET A 87 -3.58 11.28 -11.66
CA MET A 87 -3.27 12.28 -10.63
C MET A 87 -2.20 13.27 -11.11
N ASP A 88 -1.12 12.80 -11.74
CA ASP A 88 -0.05 13.66 -12.27
C ASP A 88 -0.59 14.60 -13.36
N ALA A 89 -1.40 14.10 -14.30
CA ALA A 89 -1.99 14.92 -15.37
C ALA A 89 -2.90 16.05 -14.84
N ASN A 90 -3.45 15.90 -13.63
CA ASN A 90 -4.32 16.88 -13.00
C ASN A 90 -3.64 17.66 -11.84
N GLY A 91 -2.34 17.41 -11.63
CA GLY A 91 -1.54 18.03 -10.58
C GLY A 91 -2.10 17.75 -9.18
N ILE A 92 -2.59 16.55 -8.93
CA ILE A 92 -2.98 16.09 -7.59
C ILE A 92 -1.75 15.50 -6.92
N GLU A 93 -1.32 16.09 -5.82
CA GLU A 93 -0.17 15.62 -5.04
C GLU A 93 -0.57 14.47 -4.12
N PHE A 94 0.15 13.35 -4.20
CA PHE A 94 -0.05 12.15 -3.38
C PHE A 94 1.29 11.41 -3.22
N TRP A 95 1.33 10.38 -2.38
CA TRP A 95 2.43 9.43 -2.31
C TRP A 95 1.91 8.01 -2.12
N VAL A 96 2.67 7.00 -2.55
CA VAL A 96 2.35 5.60 -2.20
C VAL A 96 2.59 5.36 -0.72
N ASP A 97 1.70 4.60 -0.09
CA ASP A 97 1.66 4.40 1.36
C ASP A 97 1.67 2.91 1.73
N SER A 98 1.83 2.59 3.01
CA SER A 98 1.62 1.27 3.60
C SER A 98 2.30 0.13 2.81
N GLY A 99 1.55 -0.89 2.40
CA GLY A 99 2.09 -2.05 1.68
C GLY A 99 2.64 -1.67 0.32
N THR A 100 2.05 -0.68 -0.35
CA THR A 100 2.54 -0.19 -1.65
C THR A 100 3.89 0.50 -1.52
N LEU A 101 4.07 1.34 -0.50
CA LEU A 101 5.37 1.95 -0.17
C LEU A 101 6.39 0.89 0.24
N LEU A 102 5.98 -0.09 1.05
CA LEU A 102 6.85 -1.21 1.42
C LEU A 102 7.34 -1.97 0.18
N GLY A 103 6.45 -2.25 -0.76
CA GLY A 103 6.76 -2.88 -2.03
C GLY A 103 7.81 -2.10 -2.84
N VAL A 104 7.72 -0.77 -2.91
CA VAL A 104 8.76 0.08 -3.53
C VAL A 104 10.14 -0.19 -2.93
N TYR A 105 10.24 -0.24 -1.60
CA TYR A 105 11.53 -0.39 -0.92
C TYR A 105 12.05 -1.82 -0.97
N ARG A 106 11.20 -2.81 -0.69
CA ARG A 106 11.56 -4.21 -0.50
C ARG A 106 11.56 -5.01 -1.79
N ASP A 107 10.46 -4.96 -2.53
CA ASP A 107 10.20 -5.81 -3.70
C ASP A 107 10.46 -5.09 -5.04
N LYS A 108 10.76 -3.78 -4.99
CA LYS A 108 10.95 -2.89 -6.16
C LYS A 108 9.69 -2.75 -7.03
N GLY A 109 8.52 -2.95 -6.43
CA GLY A 109 7.24 -2.98 -7.12
C GLY A 109 6.14 -3.49 -6.21
N LEU A 110 5.11 -4.09 -6.78
CA LEU A 110 4.04 -4.72 -6.00
C LEU A 110 4.55 -5.93 -5.19
N ILE A 111 4.15 -6.07 -3.92
CA ILE A 111 4.48 -7.25 -3.14
C ILE A 111 3.69 -8.45 -3.71
N PRO A 112 4.30 -9.65 -3.91
CA PRO A 112 3.67 -10.74 -4.65
C PRO A 112 2.29 -11.20 -4.16
N PHE A 113 2.03 -11.06 -2.86
CA PHE A 113 0.79 -11.49 -2.23
C PHE A 113 -0.22 -10.35 -1.97
N ASP A 114 0.09 -9.10 -2.33
CA ASP A 114 -0.83 -7.97 -2.15
C ASP A 114 -2.17 -8.20 -2.88
N THR A 115 -3.22 -7.60 -2.29
CA THR A 115 -4.60 -7.66 -2.77
C THR A 115 -5.17 -6.31 -3.15
N ASP A 116 -4.47 -5.23 -2.83
CA ASP A 116 -4.85 -3.83 -3.02
C ASP A 116 -3.60 -2.95 -3.14
N ALA A 117 -3.80 -1.64 -3.19
CA ALA A 117 -2.75 -0.65 -3.07
C ALA A 117 -3.22 0.53 -2.19
N ASP A 118 -2.28 1.29 -1.65
CA ASP A 118 -2.54 2.37 -0.70
C ASP A 118 -1.78 3.62 -1.11
N ILE A 119 -2.41 4.77 -0.95
CA ILE A 119 -1.78 6.08 -1.12
C ILE A 119 -2.16 7.01 0.03
N GLY A 120 -1.25 7.93 0.33
CA GLY A 120 -1.50 9.09 1.18
C GLY A 120 -1.75 10.34 0.33
N ILE A 121 -2.67 11.18 0.79
CA ILE A 121 -3.02 12.45 0.15
C ILE A 121 -3.22 13.54 1.21
N THR A 122 -2.81 14.78 0.93
CA THR A 122 -3.04 15.89 1.86
C THR A 122 -4.49 16.37 1.80
N ARG A 123 -5.01 16.98 2.88
CA ARG A 123 -6.30 17.69 2.86
C ARG A 123 -6.43 18.63 1.66
N ALA A 124 -5.38 19.42 1.38
CA ALA A 124 -5.39 20.38 0.27
C ALA A 124 -5.49 19.70 -1.10
N ALA A 125 -4.78 18.58 -1.30
CA ALA A 125 -4.84 17.82 -2.55
C ALA A 125 -6.18 17.07 -2.70
N LEU A 126 -6.74 16.53 -1.61
CA LEU A 126 -8.07 15.93 -1.63
C LEU A 126 -9.16 16.97 -1.90
N ASP A 127 -9.06 18.16 -1.30
CA ASP A 127 -9.95 19.28 -1.57
C ASP A 127 -9.90 19.70 -3.03
N LYS A 128 -8.71 19.71 -3.64
CA LYS A 128 -8.58 19.93 -5.09
C LYS A 128 -9.29 18.82 -5.87
N LEU A 129 -9.07 17.55 -5.52
CA LEU A 129 -9.68 16.40 -6.20
C LEU A 129 -11.22 16.43 -6.11
N ARG A 130 -11.80 16.79 -4.96
CA ARG A 130 -13.25 16.93 -4.76
C ARG A 130 -13.92 17.81 -5.80
N HIS A 131 -13.23 18.85 -6.26
CA HIS A 131 -13.77 19.87 -7.16
C HIS A 131 -13.38 19.68 -8.63
N LEU A 132 -12.71 18.57 -8.98
CA LEU A 132 -12.37 18.26 -10.36
C LEU A 132 -13.30 17.19 -10.93
N ASN A 133 -13.75 17.41 -12.17
CA ASN A 133 -14.45 16.39 -12.96
C ASN A 133 -13.45 15.73 -13.92
N LEU A 134 -12.79 14.69 -13.44
CA LEU A 134 -11.81 13.92 -14.19
C LEU A 134 -12.46 12.95 -15.18
N THR A 135 -11.80 12.75 -16.33
CA THR A 135 -12.15 11.66 -17.26
C THR A 135 -11.53 10.35 -16.77
N ILE A 136 -12.33 9.55 -16.07
CA ILE A 136 -11.91 8.25 -15.55
C ILE A 136 -12.07 7.18 -16.64
N PRO A 137 -11.07 6.30 -16.88
CA PRO A 137 -11.25 5.18 -17.81
C PRO A 137 -12.39 4.26 -17.36
N THR A 138 -13.13 3.69 -18.31
CA THR A 138 -14.41 3.00 -18.06
C THR A 138 -14.32 1.76 -17.17
N ASP A 139 -13.13 1.17 -17.08
CA ASP A 139 -12.84 -0.01 -16.27
C ASP A 139 -12.69 0.34 -14.79
N TYR A 140 -12.61 1.64 -14.47
CA TYR A 140 -12.40 2.14 -13.12
C TYR A 140 -13.53 3.06 -12.67
N GLU A 141 -13.66 3.18 -11.35
CA GLU A 141 -14.52 4.16 -10.71
C GLU A 141 -13.76 4.87 -9.59
N LEU A 142 -13.94 6.19 -9.49
CA LEU A 142 -13.34 7.00 -8.44
C LEU A 142 -14.42 7.42 -7.44
N PHE A 143 -14.19 7.16 -6.17
CA PHE A 143 -15.01 7.65 -5.07
C PHE A 143 -14.27 8.78 -4.36
N VAL A 144 -14.98 9.85 -4.02
CA VAL A 144 -14.45 10.99 -3.27
C VAL A 144 -15.56 11.57 -2.42
N ASN A 145 -15.38 11.54 -1.09
CA ASN A 145 -16.30 12.16 -0.14
C ASN A 145 -16.47 13.65 -0.43
N ASP A 146 -17.71 14.12 -0.32
CA ASP A 146 -18.06 15.54 -0.45
C ASP A 146 -17.75 16.13 -1.84
N SER A 147 -17.71 15.29 -2.87
CA SER A 147 -17.60 15.74 -4.26
C SER A 147 -18.98 15.83 -4.94
N PRO A 148 -19.25 16.86 -5.76
CA PRO A 148 -20.44 16.88 -6.62
C PRO A 148 -20.32 15.94 -7.84
N TYR A 149 -19.12 15.40 -8.13
CA TYR A 149 -18.85 14.57 -9.31
C TYR A 149 -18.73 13.08 -8.98
N TYR A 150 -18.33 12.76 -7.75
CA TYR A 150 -18.08 11.40 -7.30
C TYR A 150 -18.95 11.04 -6.11
N ARG A 151 -19.31 9.77 -5.99
CA ARG A 151 -19.95 9.27 -4.77
C ARG A 151 -18.95 9.19 -3.63
N ASN A 152 -19.48 9.17 -2.41
CA ASN A 152 -18.69 9.00 -1.20
C ASN A 152 -17.96 7.65 -1.20
N GLY A 153 -16.76 7.65 -0.63
CA GLY A 153 -15.99 6.47 -0.29
C GLY A 153 -16.71 5.56 0.71
N PRO A 154 -16.21 4.33 0.90
CA PRO A 154 -16.91 3.30 1.64
C PRO A 154 -16.93 3.53 3.16
N TYR A 155 -15.99 4.32 3.68
CA TYR A 155 -15.82 4.53 5.12
C TYR A 155 -15.56 6.01 5.45
N SER A 156 -15.90 6.43 6.67
CA SER A 156 -15.65 7.81 7.14
C SER A 156 -14.16 8.14 7.28
N TYR A 157 -13.33 7.13 7.55
CA TYR A 157 -11.87 7.25 7.68
C TYR A 157 -11.11 7.04 6.37
N LEU A 158 -11.83 6.72 5.28
CA LEU A 158 -11.26 6.49 3.96
C LEU A 158 -12.04 7.33 2.94
N PRO A 159 -11.67 8.62 2.79
CA PRO A 159 -12.51 9.57 2.08
C PRO A 159 -12.48 9.40 0.56
N ALA A 160 -11.55 8.65 0.00
CA ALA A 160 -11.53 8.38 -1.43
C ALA A 160 -10.98 6.96 -1.71
N ARG A 161 -11.40 6.41 -2.86
CA ARG A 161 -11.01 5.07 -3.31
C ARG A 161 -11.06 5.00 -4.84
N PHE A 162 -10.09 4.34 -5.45
CA PHE A 162 -10.07 4.08 -6.89
C PHE A 162 -10.27 2.58 -7.14
N VAL A 163 -11.34 2.19 -7.82
CA VAL A 163 -11.80 0.80 -7.87
C VAL A 163 -11.81 0.27 -9.30
N HIS A 164 -11.37 -0.98 -9.51
CA HIS A 164 -11.55 -1.69 -10.78
C HIS A 164 -12.91 -2.41 -10.81
N ARG A 165 -13.74 -2.06 -11.79
CA ARG A 165 -15.18 -2.39 -11.82
C ARG A 165 -15.48 -3.86 -12.12
N VAL A 166 -14.48 -4.63 -12.57
CA VAL A 166 -14.65 -6.07 -12.89
C VAL A 166 -14.19 -6.96 -11.73
N THR A 167 -13.13 -6.58 -11.02
CA THR A 167 -12.54 -7.43 -9.98
C THR A 167 -12.90 -6.97 -8.57
N GLY A 168 -13.28 -5.71 -8.38
CA GLY A 168 -13.43 -5.09 -7.08
C GLY A 168 -12.11 -4.75 -6.38
N LEU A 169 -10.95 -4.99 -7.02
CA LEU A 169 -9.66 -4.53 -6.50
C LEU A 169 -9.69 -2.99 -6.41
N TYR A 170 -8.93 -2.43 -5.47
CA TYR A 170 -8.97 -0.99 -5.20
C TYR A 170 -7.60 -0.42 -4.82
N ILE A 171 -7.51 0.91 -4.92
CA ILE A 171 -6.50 1.75 -4.29
C ILE A 171 -7.18 2.59 -3.21
N ASP A 172 -6.73 2.45 -1.96
CA ASP A 172 -7.20 3.22 -0.83
C ASP A 172 -6.46 4.56 -0.72
N MET A 173 -7.22 5.63 -0.52
CA MET A 173 -6.67 6.99 -0.41
C MET A 173 -6.86 7.51 1.01
N PHE A 174 -5.79 7.50 1.80
CA PHE A 174 -5.77 8.00 3.17
C PHE A 174 -5.52 9.50 3.19
N GLU A 175 -6.44 10.26 3.77
CA GLU A 175 -6.26 11.69 3.96
C GLU A 175 -5.39 11.98 5.18
N PHE A 176 -4.24 12.61 4.96
CA PHE A 176 -3.33 13.05 6.01
C PHE A 176 -3.65 14.49 6.45
N LEU A 177 -3.88 14.63 7.75
CA LEU A 177 -4.24 15.87 8.41
C LEU A 177 -3.04 16.45 9.16
N PRO A 178 -2.84 17.78 9.11
CA PRO A 178 -1.80 18.43 9.89
C PRO A 178 -2.15 18.41 11.38
N SER A 179 -1.14 18.19 12.21
CA SER A 179 -1.19 18.38 13.66
C SER A 179 0.19 18.81 14.17
N LYS A 180 0.36 18.96 15.49
CA LYS A 180 1.61 19.37 16.11
C LYS A 180 1.91 18.51 17.33
N ARG A 181 3.18 18.18 17.55
CA ARG A 181 3.63 17.45 18.76
C ARG A 181 4.96 18.02 19.27
N MET A 182 5.16 17.97 20.58
CA MET A 182 6.44 18.28 21.20
C MET A 182 7.32 17.03 21.13
N LEU A 183 8.37 17.06 20.31
CA LEU A 183 9.30 15.92 20.15
C LEU A 183 10.69 16.25 20.71
N PRO A 184 11.34 15.28 21.38
CA PRO A 184 12.70 15.47 21.86
C PRO A 184 13.69 15.46 20.68
N THR A 185 14.39 16.57 20.50
CA THR A 185 15.49 16.70 19.53
C THR A 185 16.81 16.69 20.27
N LYS A 186 17.77 15.90 19.78
CA LYS A 186 19.11 15.78 20.37
C LYS A 186 20.12 16.56 19.53
N THR A 187 20.91 17.40 20.18
CA THR A 187 22.07 18.07 19.58
C THR A 187 23.34 17.57 20.26
N LEU A 188 24.31 17.11 19.47
CA LEU A 188 25.63 16.68 19.94
C LEU A 188 26.67 17.74 19.62
N GLU A 189 27.42 18.16 20.63
CA GLU A 189 28.54 19.09 20.49
C GLU A 189 29.80 18.46 21.09
N VAL A 190 30.90 18.44 20.33
CA VAL A 190 32.21 18.00 20.82
C VAL A 190 33.04 19.23 21.16
N VAL A 191 33.44 19.34 22.42
CA VAL A 191 34.15 20.52 22.94
C VAL A 191 35.52 20.10 23.44
N GLU A 192 36.55 20.83 23.01
CA GLU A 192 37.92 20.70 23.48
C GLU A 192 38.36 21.99 24.17
N LEU A 193 38.65 21.92 25.47
CA LEU A 193 39.06 23.05 26.28
C LEU A 193 40.51 22.87 26.75
N GLU A 194 41.37 23.80 26.40
CA GLU A 194 42.67 23.95 27.04
C GLU A 194 42.53 24.73 28.35
N ILE A 195 42.98 24.13 29.45
CA ILE A 195 42.82 24.70 30.79
C ILE A 195 44.20 24.84 31.44
N GLU A 196 44.55 26.08 31.76
CA GLU A 196 45.78 26.39 32.48
C GLU A 196 45.68 26.00 33.98
N PRO A 197 46.82 25.72 34.66
CA PRO A 197 46.80 25.26 36.05
C PRO A 197 46.04 26.20 36.99
N ASN A 198 45.18 25.62 37.83
CA ASN A 198 44.33 26.31 38.80
C ASN A 198 43.38 27.36 38.18
N LYS A 199 43.16 27.31 36.85
CA LYS A 199 42.16 28.13 36.16
C LYS A 199 40.91 27.34 35.82
N GLN A 200 39.85 28.07 35.49
CA GLN A 200 38.60 27.53 34.99
C GLN A 200 38.47 27.83 33.50
N ALA A 201 37.87 26.89 32.77
CA ALA A 201 37.37 27.10 31.42
C ALA A 201 35.85 26.99 31.43
N TYR A 202 35.23 27.70 30.49
CA TYR A 202 33.79 27.80 30.35
C TYR A 202 33.40 27.53 28.90
N HIS A 203 32.35 26.73 28.73
CA HIS A 203 31.68 26.52 27.45
C HIS A 203 30.20 26.86 27.58
N LYS A 204 29.64 27.54 26.59
CA LYS A 204 28.21 27.89 26.54
C LYS A 204 27.69 27.68 25.13
N SER A 205 26.65 26.87 25.03
CA SER A 205 25.76 26.77 23.89
C SER A 205 24.44 27.49 24.20
N ASN A 206 23.51 27.54 23.23
CA ASN A 206 22.26 28.29 23.34
C ASN A 206 21.52 28.05 24.67
N ASN A 207 21.42 26.79 25.10
CA ASN A 207 20.64 26.39 26.27
C ASN A 207 21.44 25.60 27.32
N THR A 208 22.75 25.42 27.14
CA THR A 208 23.59 24.64 28.06
C THR A 208 24.89 25.37 28.34
N SER A 209 25.35 25.33 29.60
CA SER A 209 26.67 25.84 29.96
C SER A 209 27.42 24.88 30.85
N VAL A 210 28.71 24.72 30.59
CA VAL A 210 29.61 23.82 31.31
C VAL A 210 30.81 24.63 31.80
N GLN A 211 31.21 24.39 33.05
CA GLN A 211 32.38 25.01 33.67
C GLN A 211 33.28 23.92 34.24
N ILE A 212 34.56 23.96 33.90
CA ILE A 212 35.54 22.94 34.28
C ILE A 212 36.78 23.61 34.85
N GLN A 213 37.30 23.04 35.93
CA GLN A 213 38.55 23.47 36.56
C GLN A 213 39.60 22.38 36.44
N ALA A 214 40.85 22.78 36.17
CA ALA A 214 41.98 21.86 36.16
C ALA A 214 43.06 22.32 37.16
N LEU A 215 43.61 21.38 37.94
CA LEU A 215 44.69 21.64 38.91
C LEU A 215 46.08 21.70 38.25
N LYS A 216 46.19 21.15 37.03
CA LYS A 216 47.40 21.17 36.20
C LYS A 216 47.00 21.62 34.80
N LYS A 217 47.98 21.95 33.97
CA LYS A 217 47.74 22.21 32.55
C LYS A 217 47.12 20.97 31.93
N SER A 218 45.98 21.10 31.26
CA SER A 218 45.23 19.97 30.76
C SER A 218 44.44 20.35 29.51
N ILE A 219 44.21 19.36 28.66
CA ILE A 219 43.27 19.45 27.54
C ILE A 219 42.10 18.54 27.93
N VAL A 220 40.90 19.12 28.01
CA VAL A 220 39.68 18.37 28.33
C VAL A 220 38.83 18.27 27.08
N LYS A 221 38.55 17.04 26.65
CA LYS A 221 37.60 16.76 25.57
C LYS A 221 36.31 16.23 26.20
N MET A 222 35.17 16.76 25.79
CA MET A 222 33.86 16.31 26.24
C MET A 222 32.85 16.30 25.09
N GLU A 223 31.87 15.43 25.21
CA GLU A 223 30.70 15.37 24.34
C GLU A 223 29.48 15.85 25.13
N ILE A 224 28.85 16.92 24.66
CA ILE A 224 27.65 17.50 25.27
C ILE A 224 26.47 17.10 24.40
N THR A 225 25.55 16.31 24.97
CA THR A 225 24.27 15.99 24.33
C THR A 225 23.16 16.82 25.00
N THR A 226 22.59 17.77 24.28
CA THR A 226 21.44 18.56 24.74
C THR A 226 20.17 17.95 24.16
N VAL A 227 19.16 17.73 25.00
CA VAL A 227 17.84 17.22 24.59
C VAL A 227 16.80 18.30 24.84
N GLU A 228 16.12 18.74 23.79
CA GLU A 228 15.11 19.79 23.86
C GLU A 228 13.80 19.30 23.26
N ASN A 229 12.68 19.64 23.90
CA ASN A 229 11.38 19.41 23.30
C ASN A 229 11.08 20.55 22.34
N VAL A 230 11.00 20.24 21.04
CA VAL A 230 10.69 21.19 19.98
C VAL A 230 9.29 20.90 19.46
N GLU A 231 8.53 21.96 19.18
CA GLU A 231 7.23 21.81 18.50
C GLU A 231 7.49 21.43 17.04
N THR A 232 7.03 20.24 16.66
CA THR A 232 7.21 19.68 15.32
C THR A 232 5.86 19.56 14.64
N ASP A 233 5.80 19.99 13.37
CA ASP A 233 4.65 19.75 12.51
C ASP A 233 4.55 18.26 12.16
N MET A 234 3.37 17.69 12.39
CA MET A 234 3.09 16.28 12.20
C MET A 234 1.99 16.09 11.16
N PHE A 235 2.01 14.95 10.47
CA PHE A 235 1.02 14.56 9.48
C PHE A 235 0.58 13.12 9.76
N GLY A 236 -0.71 12.86 9.69
CA GLY A 236 -1.25 11.51 9.88
C GLY A 236 -2.72 11.44 9.46
N PRO A 237 -3.19 10.27 9.02
CA PRO A 237 -4.61 10.06 8.77
C PRO A 237 -5.39 9.96 10.07
N VAL A 238 -6.71 9.98 9.95
CA VAL A 238 -7.57 9.74 11.13
C VAL A 238 -7.32 8.32 11.68
N PRO A 239 -7.32 8.14 13.01
CA PRO A 239 -7.17 6.82 13.61
C PRO A 239 -8.26 5.87 13.11
N SER A 240 -7.89 4.64 12.75
CA SER A 240 -8.82 3.68 12.15
C SER A 240 -8.35 2.24 12.30
N LEU A 241 -9.21 1.29 11.92
CA LEU A 241 -8.86 -0.13 11.89
C LEU A 241 -7.78 -0.46 10.84
N CYS A 242 -7.53 0.40 9.86
CA CYS A 242 -6.49 0.18 8.85
C CYS A 242 -5.08 0.12 9.48
N TRP A 243 -4.88 0.76 10.64
CA TRP A 243 -3.58 0.81 11.33
C TRP A 243 -3.45 -0.22 12.45
N TRP A 244 -4.26 -1.28 12.44
CA TRP A 244 -4.30 -2.25 13.53
C TRP A 244 -3.00 -3.05 13.73
N GLU A 245 -2.24 -3.30 12.66
CA GLU A 245 -0.92 -3.96 12.71
C GLU A 245 0.25 -2.97 12.77
N CYS A 246 -0.01 -1.66 12.82
CA CYS A 246 1.07 -0.69 12.86
C CYS A 246 1.95 -0.90 14.11
N HIS A 247 3.24 -1.13 13.87
CA HIS A 247 4.18 -1.57 14.88
C HIS A 247 4.37 -0.58 16.04
N GLN A 248 4.44 0.73 15.73
CA GLN A 248 4.69 1.79 16.72
C GLN A 248 3.51 2.75 16.90
N CYS A 249 2.33 2.45 16.32
CA CYS A 249 1.15 3.29 16.49
C CYS A 249 0.49 3.03 17.84
N VAL A 250 0.26 4.09 18.60
CA VAL A 250 -0.57 4.06 19.81
C VAL A 250 -2.00 4.35 19.42
N ASP A 251 -2.96 3.59 19.94
CA ASP A 251 -4.40 3.75 19.66
C ASP A 251 -4.77 3.81 18.16
N ARG A 252 -4.00 3.08 17.33
CA ARG A 252 -4.16 3.02 15.86
C ARG A 252 -4.02 4.39 15.18
N GLU A 253 -3.27 5.29 15.80
CA GLU A 253 -2.93 6.59 15.25
C GLU A 253 -1.56 6.50 14.57
N PHE A 254 -1.57 6.44 13.24
CA PHE A 254 -0.36 6.61 12.45
C PHE A 254 -0.10 8.11 12.23
N ILE A 255 1.07 8.57 12.67
CA ILE A 255 1.42 10.00 12.62
C ILE A 255 2.93 10.16 12.62
N VAL A 256 3.43 10.94 11.68
CA VAL A 256 4.87 11.14 11.43
C VAL A 256 5.19 12.62 11.29
N PRO A 257 6.45 13.04 11.52
CA PRO A 257 6.87 14.40 11.22
C PRO A 257 6.63 14.75 9.75
N LYS A 258 6.16 15.97 9.48
CA LYS A 258 5.82 16.42 8.12
C LYS A 258 7.01 16.35 7.15
N ASP A 259 8.22 16.57 7.66
CA ASP A 259 9.48 16.50 6.88
C ASP A 259 9.90 15.06 6.54
N TRP A 260 9.20 14.04 7.06
CA TRP A 260 9.37 12.66 6.60
C TRP A 260 8.60 12.39 5.31
N ILE A 261 7.54 13.16 5.06
CA ILE A 261 6.76 13.06 3.82
C ILE A 261 7.32 14.04 2.79
N PHE A 262 7.50 15.31 3.15
CA PHE A 262 7.87 16.36 2.21
C PHE A 262 9.35 16.78 2.32
N PRO A 263 10.00 17.16 1.19
CA PRO A 263 9.46 17.14 -0.17
C PRO A 263 9.33 15.71 -0.71
N LEU A 264 8.28 15.45 -1.51
CA LEU A 264 8.11 14.15 -2.14
C LEU A 264 9.26 13.85 -3.10
N GLN A 265 9.59 12.57 -3.21
CA GLN A 265 10.62 12.08 -4.14
C GLN A 265 10.03 11.07 -5.12
N ARG A 266 10.66 10.93 -6.30
CA ARG A 266 10.29 9.90 -7.26
C ARG A 266 10.98 8.58 -6.89
N CYS A 267 10.20 7.51 -6.91
CA CYS A 267 10.66 6.14 -6.71
C CYS A 267 10.22 5.25 -7.87
N THR A 268 10.96 4.16 -8.07
CA THR A 268 10.57 3.10 -8.99
C THR A 268 9.60 2.13 -8.32
N PHE A 269 8.43 1.94 -8.92
CA PHE A 269 7.48 0.87 -8.63
C PHE A 269 7.30 0.06 -9.91
N ASP A 270 7.92 -1.12 -9.97
CA ASP A 270 8.05 -1.93 -11.19
C ASP A 270 8.60 -1.09 -12.36
N GLU A 271 7.79 -0.77 -13.35
CA GLU A 271 8.17 -0.01 -14.55
C GLU A 271 7.74 1.48 -14.49
N LYS A 272 7.11 1.89 -13.39
CA LYS A 272 6.53 3.24 -13.22
C LYS A 272 7.30 4.06 -12.19
N GLN A 273 7.38 5.37 -12.43
CA GLN A 273 7.82 6.32 -11.42
C GLN A 273 6.62 6.80 -10.60
N VAL A 274 6.66 6.55 -9.29
CA VAL A 274 5.64 6.96 -8.32
C VAL A 274 6.20 7.98 -7.34
N TRP A 275 5.34 8.65 -6.60
CA TRP A 275 5.74 9.57 -5.53
C TRP A 275 5.88 8.84 -4.20
N CYS A 276 6.96 9.11 -3.47
CA CYS A 276 7.25 8.58 -2.15
C CYS A 276 7.49 9.70 -1.13
N PRO A 277 7.29 9.40 0.17
CA PRO A 277 7.79 10.22 1.27
C PRO A 277 9.31 10.46 1.19
N ALA A 278 9.78 11.63 1.62
CA ALA A 278 11.20 12.00 1.70
C ALA A 278 12.04 11.02 2.54
N LYS A 279 11.49 10.53 3.65
CA LYS A 279 12.13 9.62 4.61
C LYS A 279 11.34 8.32 4.72
N GLY A 280 11.13 7.67 3.58
CA GLY A 280 10.29 6.47 3.49
C GLY A 280 10.77 5.29 4.35
N LYS A 281 12.07 5.18 4.66
CA LYS A 281 12.57 4.11 5.55
C LYS A 281 12.11 4.32 6.98
N GLU A 282 12.33 5.52 7.51
CA GLU A 282 11.91 5.91 8.86
C GLU A 282 10.39 5.79 9.00
N TYR A 283 9.66 6.22 7.97
CA TYR A 283 8.21 6.05 7.85
C TYR A 283 7.80 4.57 7.95
N LEU A 284 8.40 3.68 7.16
CA LEU A 284 8.10 2.25 7.17
C LEU A 284 8.50 1.57 8.47
N THR A 285 9.55 2.03 9.17
CA THR A 285 9.94 1.52 10.49
C THR A 285 8.84 1.73 11.54
N ILE A 286 8.08 2.83 11.47
CA ILE A 286 6.92 3.05 12.35
C ILE A 286 5.82 2.04 12.07
N LEU A 287 5.54 1.77 10.79
CA LEU A 287 4.48 0.87 10.37
C LEU A 287 4.80 -0.59 10.62
N TYR A 288 6.02 -1.04 10.32
CA TYR A 288 6.36 -2.46 10.21
C TYR A 288 7.51 -2.92 11.13
N GLY A 289 8.19 -1.98 11.80
CA GLY A 289 9.36 -2.27 12.64
C GLY A 289 10.68 -2.21 11.88
N GLU A 290 11.80 -2.28 12.60
CA GLU A 290 13.16 -2.17 12.03
C GLU A 290 13.51 -3.29 11.02
N ASP A 291 12.82 -4.42 11.10
CA ASP A 291 13.02 -5.59 10.26
C ASP A 291 12.13 -5.61 9.00
N PHE A 292 11.44 -4.51 8.67
CA PHE A 292 10.42 -4.46 7.58
C PHE A 292 10.91 -4.95 6.20
N MET A 293 12.21 -4.84 5.96
CA MET A 293 12.86 -5.31 4.72
C MET A 293 12.95 -6.84 4.64
N THR A 294 12.80 -7.54 5.76
CA THR A 294 12.79 -9.00 5.84
C THR A 294 11.35 -9.48 5.64
N PRO A 295 11.06 -10.24 4.58
CA PRO A 295 9.75 -10.86 4.44
C PRO A 295 9.49 -11.75 5.67
N ARG A 296 8.40 -11.50 6.36
CA ARG A 296 7.89 -12.47 7.34
C ARG A 296 7.17 -13.54 6.53
N GLU A 297 7.44 -14.81 6.82
CA GLU A 297 6.58 -15.89 6.38
C GLU A 297 5.23 -15.68 7.09
N THR A 298 4.29 -15.00 6.43
CA THR A 298 2.98 -14.73 7.02
C THR A 298 2.11 -15.98 7.01
N HIS A 299 1.38 -16.16 8.11
CA HIS A 299 0.42 -17.21 8.42
C HIS A 299 -0.74 -17.34 7.42
#